data_AF-A0A2V6BVL7-F1
#
_entry.id   AF-A0A2V6BVL7-F1
#
_cell.length_a   1.000
_cell.length_b   1.000
_cell.length_c   1.000
_cell.angle_alpha   90.00
_cell.angle_beta   90.00
_cell.angle_gamma   90.00
#
_symmetry.space_group_name_H-M   'P 1'
#
loop_
_entity.id
_entity.type
_entity.pdbx_description
1 polymer ?
#
loop_
_entity_poly.entity_id
_entity_poly.type
_entity_poly.pdbx_seq_one_letter_code
_entity_poly.pdbx_strand_id
1 'polypeptide(L)'
;AAQSYLKALEQNQSALLVAPTWNEIEAVTDRVRVALKIAGRLGGEEKEFQVFDSLSWTEAQKRDVRQYRAGMAIRFHRGKGGKHETVAMVAVEQDSLKVQRADGSEGVFQLGRGFVSFDVGETRKLRIAAGDKLLLQANAARKRFINGELVEVQAIQGDSVLLTDGRVIPPNYRSFAHGYAVTSHAAQGQTADAVLVVASSRSLPAVHQQQFYVSISRGRDRCQVFTDDVEQLRSHVTHSSRRLAAVEVVPRVRQQKFMERVLQRGHRFLKHFRQRITQSHSLRKGIKQIRETSYEHQRQPRRSIRP
;
A
#
# COMPACT_ATOMS: atom_id res chain seq x y z
N ALA A 1 29.07 -1.51 -7.08
CA ALA A 1 27.82 -2.26 -6.89
C ALA A 1 27.68 -3.44 -7.86
N ALA A 2 27.46 -3.22 -9.17
CA ALA A 2 27.19 -4.30 -10.13
C ALA A 2 28.25 -5.42 -10.18
N GLN A 3 29.54 -5.07 -10.21
CA GLN A 3 30.63 -6.06 -10.15
C GLN A 3 30.62 -6.86 -8.84
N SER A 4 30.32 -6.21 -7.71
CA SER A 4 30.23 -6.88 -6.41
C SER A 4 29.02 -7.83 -6.35
N TYR A 5 27.93 -7.48 -7.03
CA TYR A 5 26.78 -8.35 -7.21
C TYR A 5 27.14 -9.60 -8.03
N LEU A 6 27.81 -9.43 -9.18
CA LEU A 6 28.30 -10.56 -9.98
C LEU A 6 29.25 -11.45 -9.20
N LYS A 7 30.21 -10.87 -8.47
CA LYS A 7 31.16 -11.63 -7.65
C LYS A 7 30.44 -12.51 -6.62
N ALA A 8 29.39 -12.00 -5.98
CA ALA A 8 28.60 -12.80 -5.05
C ALA A 8 27.90 -13.97 -5.77
N LEU A 9 27.35 -13.74 -6.96
CA LEU A 9 26.74 -14.80 -7.78
C LEU A 9 27.75 -15.86 -8.23
N GLU A 10 28.98 -15.48 -8.57
CA GLU A 10 30.07 -16.41 -8.92
C GLU A 10 30.48 -17.28 -7.73
N GLN A 11 30.37 -16.72 -6.52
CA GLN A 11 30.65 -17.42 -5.26
C GLN A 11 29.45 -18.24 -4.75
N ASN A 12 28.35 -18.34 -5.51
CA ASN A 12 27.09 -18.94 -5.09
C ASN A 12 26.52 -18.34 -3.78
N GLN A 13 26.83 -17.07 -3.51
CA GLN A 13 26.32 -16.32 -2.38
C GLN A 13 25.06 -15.55 -2.77
N SER A 14 24.09 -15.51 -1.87
CA SER A 14 22.92 -14.65 -2.00
C SER A 14 23.34 -13.18 -1.86
N ALA A 15 22.88 -12.33 -2.78
CA ALA A 15 23.20 -10.92 -2.80
C ALA A 15 21.93 -10.06 -2.81
N LEU A 16 21.83 -9.13 -1.85
CA LEU A 16 20.74 -8.16 -1.76
C LEU A 16 21.25 -6.77 -2.08
N LEU A 17 20.78 -6.18 -3.17
CA LEU A 17 21.07 -4.79 -3.51
C LEU A 17 19.98 -3.89 -2.94
N VAL A 18 20.38 -2.90 -2.14
CA VAL A 18 19.46 -1.96 -1.49
C VAL A 18 19.79 -0.54 -1.93
N ALA A 19 18.78 0.24 -2.32
CA ALA A 19 18.94 1.66 -2.61
C ALA A 19 17.77 2.48 -2.06
N PRO A 20 17.97 3.76 -1.65
CA PRO A 20 16.92 4.54 -0.98
C PRO A 20 15.72 4.91 -1.86
N THR A 21 15.92 5.04 -3.18
CA THR A 21 14.90 5.52 -4.12
C THR A 21 14.78 4.63 -5.36
N TRP A 22 13.62 4.68 -6.02
CA TRP A 22 13.40 3.97 -7.28
C TRP A 22 14.34 4.42 -8.40
N ASN A 23 14.63 5.72 -8.51
CA ASN A 23 15.58 6.23 -9.49
C ASN A 23 16.99 5.62 -9.31
N GLU A 24 17.44 5.46 -8.07
CA GLU A 24 18.73 4.81 -7.78
C GLU A 24 18.67 3.30 -8.06
N ILE A 25 17.54 2.64 -7.75
CA ILE A 25 17.27 1.23 -8.09
C ILE A 25 17.33 1.00 -9.60
N GLU A 26 16.74 1.86 -10.41
CA GLU A 26 16.77 1.76 -11.86
C GLU A 26 18.19 1.95 -12.39
N ALA A 27 18.89 3.00 -11.93
CA ALA A 27 20.25 3.28 -12.36
C ALA A 27 21.22 2.13 -12.04
N VAL A 28 21.13 1.54 -10.85
CA VAL A 28 21.98 0.39 -10.51
C VAL A 28 21.53 -0.88 -11.22
N THR A 29 20.23 -1.08 -11.42
CA THR A 29 19.68 -2.21 -12.18
C THR A 29 20.24 -2.22 -13.59
N ASP A 30 20.27 -1.08 -14.29
CA ASP A 30 20.82 -0.99 -15.64
C ASP A 30 22.28 -1.45 -15.68
N ARG A 31 23.08 -1.02 -14.69
CA ARG A 31 24.49 -1.45 -14.58
C ARG A 31 24.63 -2.93 -14.25
N VAL A 32 23.75 -3.48 -13.41
CA VAL A 32 23.71 -4.92 -13.10
C VAL A 32 23.34 -5.72 -14.36
N ARG A 33 22.32 -5.30 -15.11
CA ARG A 33 21.89 -5.98 -16.34
C ARG A 33 22.98 -5.95 -17.41
N VAL A 34 23.66 -4.82 -17.61
CA VAL A 34 24.83 -4.74 -18.52
C VAL A 34 25.91 -5.75 -18.11
N ALA A 35 26.23 -5.81 -16.81
CA ALA A 35 27.24 -6.73 -16.30
C ALA A 35 26.81 -8.20 -16.48
N LEU A 36 25.54 -8.53 -16.25
CA LEU A 36 24.98 -9.87 -16.45
C LEU A 36 24.98 -10.30 -17.92
N LYS A 37 24.72 -9.38 -18.86
CA LYS A 37 24.83 -9.65 -20.30
C LYS A 37 26.25 -9.98 -20.71
N ILE A 38 27.23 -9.19 -20.26
CA ILE A 38 28.65 -9.44 -20.53
C ILE A 38 29.08 -10.80 -19.97
N ALA A 39 28.58 -11.16 -18.79
CA ALA A 39 28.85 -12.46 -18.16
C ALA A 39 28.05 -13.64 -18.78
N GLY A 40 27.24 -13.40 -19.82
CA GLY A 40 26.41 -14.44 -20.46
C GLY A 40 25.28 -15.00 -19.59
N ARG A 41 24.95 -14.33 -18.47
CA ARG A 41 23.89 -14.73 -17.53
C ARG A 41 22.52 -14.12 -17.85
N LEU A 42 22.49 -13.13 -18.74
CA LEU A 42 21.26 -12.52 -19.25
C LEU A 42 21.24 -12.64 -20.77
N GLY A 43 20.09 -13.00 -21.33
CA GLY A 43 19.90 -13.11 -22.77
C GLY A 43 20.21 -11.81 -23.51
N GLY A 44 20.76 -11.94 -24.72
CA GLY A 44 21.07 -10.80 -25.58
C GLY A 44 19.82 -10.14 -26.18
N GLU A 45 18.78 -10.93 -26.46
CA GLU A 45 17.51 -10.44 -26.98
C GLU A 45 16.62 -9.89 -25.86
N GLU A 46 16.15 -8.66 -26.04
CA GLU A 46 15.21 -8.00 -25.14
C GLU A 46 13.88 -7.77 -25.84
N LYS A 47 12.78 -8.02 -25.12
CA LYS A 47 11.44 -7.55 -25.51
C LYS A 47 10.99 -6.42 -24.60
N GLU A 48 10.44 -5.38 -25.22
CA GLU A 48 9.83 -4.26 -24.50
C GLU A 48 8.37 -4.57 -24.12
N PHE A 49 8.01 -4.29 -22.87
CA PHE A 49 6.67 -4.40 -22.34
C PHE A 49 6.20 -3.05 -21.79
N GLN A 50 4.93 -2.73 -21.98
CA GLN A 50 4.27 -1.65 -21.25
C GLN A 50 3.83 -2.17 -19.89
N VAL A 51 4.42 -1.65 -18.82
CA VAL A 51 4.12 -2.02 -17.43
C VAL A 51 3.40 -0.88 -16.71
N PHE A 52 2.53 -1.24 -15.77
CA PHE A 52 1.79 -0.34 -14.90
C PHE A 52 2.56 -0.17 -13.58
N ASP A 53 2.92 1.08 -13.30
CA ASP A 53 3.57 1.51 -12.07
C ASP A 53 2.57 2.27 -11.21
N SER A 54 2.30 1.75 -10.00
CA SER A 54 1.40 2.39 -9.06
C SER A 54 1.99 3.68 -8.49
N LEU A 55 1.21 4.76 -8.49
CA LEU A 55 1.55 5.99 -7.77
C LEU A 55 1.31 5.89 -6.26
N SER A 56 0.78 4.75 -5.78
CA SER A 56 0.49 4.49 -4.36
C SER A 56 -0.39 5.56 -3.71
N TRP A 57 -1.37 6.08 -4.47
CA TRP A 57 -2.28 7.11 -3.98
C TRP A 57 -3.12 6.61 -2.81
N THR A 58 -3.30 7.48 -1.82
CA THR A 58 -4.26 7.29 -0.75
C THR A 58 -5.70 7.37 -1.28
N GLU A 59 -6.65 6.81 -0.53
CA GLU A 59 -8.08 6.92 -0.87
C GLU A 59 -8.58 8.36 -0.93
N ALA A 60 -7.96 9.28 -0.19
CA ALA A 60 -8.26 10.71 -0.27
C ALA A 60 -7.75 11.32 -1.59
N GLN A 61 -6.53 10.99 -2.00
CA GLN A 61 -5.95 11.44 -3.27
C GLN A 61 -6.75 10.91 -4.48
N LYS A 62 -7.16 9.64 -4.44
CA LYS A 62 -8.02 9.03 -5.48
C LYS A 62 -9.40 9.70 -5.61
N ARG A 63 -9.86 10.47 -4.62
CA ARG A 63 -11.12 11.22 -4.69
C ARG A 63 -10.95 12.63 -5.25
N ASP A 64 -9.72 13.12 -5.32
CA ASP A 64 -9.44 14.47 -5.78
C ASP A 64 -9.17 14.49 -7.28
N VAL A 65 -10.20 14.82 -8.06
CA VAL A 65 -10.17 14.94 -9.53
C VAL A 65 -8.96 15.77 -10.01
N ARG A 66 -8.55 16.78 -9.26
CA ARG A 66 -7.45 17.70 -9.63
C ARG A 66 -6.08 17.05 -9.66
N GLN A 67 -5.91 15.87 -9.05
CA GLN A 67 -4.65 15.14 -9.07
C GLN A 67 -4.46 14.34 -10.36
N TYR A 68 -5.55 14.04 -11.08
CA TYR A 68 -5.53 13.28 -12.30
C TYR A 68 -5.00 14.11 -13.48
N ARG A 69 -4.18 13.50 -14.34
CA ARG A 69 -3.61 14.13 -15.55
C ARG A 69 -3.62 13.18 -16.73
N ALA A 70 -3.93 13.67 -17.92
CA ALA A 70 -3.87 12.88 -19.15
C ALA A 70 -2.52 12.16 -19.26
N GLY A 71 -2.56 10.88 -19.67
CA GLY A 71 -1.38 10.00 -19.70
C GLY A 71 -1.20 9.09 -18.47
N MET A 72 -1.93 9.35 -17.39
CA MET A 72 -2.05 8.38 -16.28
C MET A 72 -2.86 7.15 -16.71
N ALA A 73 -2.77 6.09 -15.91
CA ALA A 73 -3.51 4.86 -16.09
C ALA A 73 -4.28 4.48 -14.82
N ILE A 74 -5.42 3.82 -15.02
CA ILE A 74 -6.24 3.28 -13.92
C ILE A 74 -6.28 1.76 -14.07
N ARG A 75 -5.95 1.06 -12.99
CA ARG A 75 -5.99 -0.39 -12.95
C ARG A 75 -7.09 -0.88 -12.01
N PHE A 76 -8.03 -1.67 -12.53
CA PHE A 76 -9.17 -2.17 -11.75
C PHE A 76 -8.85 -3.51 -11.09
N HIS A 77 -9.00 -3.62 -9.76
CA HIS A 77 -8.78 -4.87 -9.04
C HIS A 77 -9.98 -5.82 -9.13
N ARG A 78 -11.20 -5.29 -9.17
CA ARG A 78 -12.48 -6.02 -9.30
C ARG A 78 -13.55 -5.13 -9.94
N GLY A 79 -14.53 -5.72 -10.65
CA GLY A 79 -15.78 -5.05 -11.02
C GLY A 79 -16.08 -4.95 -12.52
N LYS A 80 -17.15 -4.21 -12.87
CA LYS A 80 -17.73 -4.07 -14.23
C LYS A 80 -16.79 -3.44 -15.28
N GLY A 81 -15.62 -2.93 -14.88
CA GLY A 81 -14.60 -2.37 -15.76
C GLY A 81 -13.43 -3.33 -16.04
N GLY A 82 -13.68 -4.64 -16.06
CA GLY A 82 -12.67 -5.67 -16.32
C GLY A 82 -11.83 -6.02 -15.07
N LYS A 83 -11.57 -7.31 -14.86
CA LYS A 83 -10.78 -7.78 -13.71
C LYS A 83 -9.28 -7.73 -14.05
N HIS A 84 -8.52 -6.91 -13.34
CA HIS A 84 -7.10 -6.59 -13.64
C HIS A 84 -6.91 -5.88 -14.99
N GLU A 85 -7.95 -5.23 -15.50
CA GLU A 85 -7.83 -4.38 -16.68
C GLU A 85 -7.12 -3.07 -16.31
N THR A 86 -6.27 -2.61 -17.21
CA THR A 86 -5.61 -1.30 -17.11
C THR A 86 -6.13 -0.44 -18.27
N VAL A 87 -6.64 0.74 -17.94
CA VAL A 87 -7.18 1.69 -18.92
C VAL A 87 -6.35 2.97 -18.88
N ALA A 88 -6.10 3.56 -20.05
CA ALA A 88 -5.42 4.83 -20.17
C ALA A 88 -6.40 5.97 -19.90
N MET A 89 -5.94 7.03 -19.22
CA MET A 89 -6.75 8.20 -18.99
C MET A 89 -6.49 9.25 -20.07
N VAL A 90 -7.55 9.63 -20.76
CA VAL A 90 -7.50 10.52 -21.93
C VAL A 90 -7.76 11.97 -21.51
N ALA A 91 -8.78 12.19 -20.67
CA ALA A 91 -9.16 13.52 -20.23
C ALA A 91 -9.77 13.51 -18.83
N VAL A 92 -9.70 14.66 -18.18
CA VAL A 92 -10.34 14.93 -16.89
C VAL A 92 -11.47 15.92 -17.12
N GLU A 93 -12.68 15.54 -16.77
CA GLU A 93 -13.86 16.40 -16.75
C GLU A 93 -14.22 16.74 -15.29
N GLN A 94 -15.18 17.66 -15.07
CA GLN A 94 -15.46 18.24 -13.75
C GLN A 94 -15.57 17.20 -12.62
N ASP A 95 -16.36 16.14 -12.82
CA ASP A 95 -16.57 15.06 -11.84
C ASP A 95 -16.33 13.64 -12.43
N SER A 96 -15.72 13.57 -13.61
CA SER A 96 -15.60 12.33 -14.36
C SER A 96 -14.25 12.21 -15.06
N LEU A 97 -13.77 10.97 -15.22
CA LEU A 97 -12.55 10.66 -15.93
C LEU A 97 -12.92 9.97 -17.24
N LYS A 98 -12.45 10.52 -18.36
CA LYS A 98 -12.55 9.86 -19.65
C LYS A 98 -11.38 8.88 -19.79
N VAL A 99 -11.70 7.61 -19.93
CA VAL A 99 -10.73 6.50 -20.03
C VAL A 99 -10.85 5.78 -21.36
N GLN A 100 -9.76 5.21 -21.84
CA GLN A 100 -9.68 4.40 -23.05
C GLN A 100 -9.09 3.03 -22.72
N ARG A 101 -9.75 1.98 -23.20
CA ARG A 101 -9.28 0.60 -23.09
C ARG A 101 -8.29 0.25 -24.20
N ALA A 102 -7.61 -0.88 -24.04
CA ALA A 102 -6.67 -1.38 -25.04
C ALA A 102 -7.32 -1.70 -26.40
N ASP A 103 -8.62 -1.98 -26.44
CA ASP A 103 -9.39 -2.19 -27.68
C ASP A 103 -9.81 -0.88 -28.38
N GLY A 104 -9.40 0.27 -27.84
CA GLY A 104 -9.75 1.60 -28.35
C GLY A 104 -11.11 2.12 -27.86
N SER A 105 -11.90 1.31 -27.14
CA SER A 105 -13.19 1.74 -26.60
C SER A 105 -12.99 2.80 -25.52
N GLU A 106 -13.76 3.88 -25.63
CA GLU A 106 -13.79 4.94 -24.63
C GLU A 106 -14.88 4.68 -23.59
N GLY A 107 -14.65 5.13 -22.36
CA GLY A 107 -15.61 5.05 -21.27
C GLY A 107 -15.47 6.24 -20.34
N VAL A 108 -16.53 6.47 -19.55
CA VAL A 108 -16.55 7.49 -18.51
C VAL A 108 -16.53 6.82 -17.16
N PHE A 109 -15.60 7.23 -16.31
CA PHE A 109 -15.44 6.74 -14.95
C PHE A 109 -15.75 7.87 -13.96
N GLN A 110 -16.87 7.75 -13.24
CA GLN A 110 -17.26 8.75 -12.23
C GLN A 110 -16.53 8.52 -10.92
N LEU A 111 -15.88 9.56 -10.41
CA LEU A 111 -15.20 9.53 -9.12
C LEU A 111 -16.24 9.60 -7.99
N GLY A 112 -16.03 8.82 -6.92
CA GLY A 112 -16.85 8.86 -5.71
C GLY A 112 -18.14 8.01 -5.71
N ARG A 113 -18.56 7.41 -6.83
CA ARG A 113 -19.71 6.49 -6.85
C ARG A 113 -19.28 5.02 -6.80
N GLY A 114 -19.34 4.44 -5.61
CA GLY A 114 -19.19 3.00 -5.37
C GLY A 114 -17.78 2.54 -4.98
N PHE A 115 -17.71 1.41 -4.29
CA PHE A 115 -16.47 0.76 -3.83
C PHE A 115 -15.75 0.02 -4.97
N VAL A 116 -15.47 0.69 -6.08
CA VAL A 116 -14.59 0.10 -7.09
C VAL A 116 -13.17 0.19 -6.55
N SER A 117 -12.59 -0.96 -6.19
CA SER A 117 -11.19 -1.04 -5.81
C SER A 117 -10.35 -0.89 -7.07
N PHE A 118 -9.71 0.27 -7.24
CA PHE A 118 -8.78 0.56 -8.32
C PHE A 118 -7.49 1.17 -7.77
N ASP A 119 -6.47 1.11 -8.62
CA ASP A 119 -5.19 1.76 -8.42
C ASP A 119 -4.95 2.80 -9.52
N VAL A 120 -4.21 3.85 -9.20
CA VAL A 120 -3.84 4.92 -10.13
C VAL A 120 -2.34 4.87 -10.31
N GLY A 121 -1.90 4.90 -11.54
CA GLY A 121 -0.52 4.69 -11.90
C GLY A 121 -0.13 5.40 -13.18
N GLU A 122 1.09 5.14 -13.59
CA GLU A 122 1.61 5.52 -14.91
C GLU A 122 1.96 4.24 -15.69
N THR A 123 2.04 4.37 -17.01
CA THR A 123 2.58 3.31 -17.85
C THR A 123 4.00 3.66 -18.24
N ARG A 124 4.90 2.69 -18.14
CA ARG A 124 6.28 2.85 -18.61
C ARG A 124 6.72 1.62 -19.38
N LYS A 125 7.77 1.82 -20.17
CA LYS A 125 8.43 0.76 -20.93
C LYS A 125 9.43 0.04 -20.05
N LEU A 126 9.35 -1.29 -20.02
CA LEU A 126 10.32 -2.16 -19.36
C LEU A 126 10.84 -3.19 -20.36
N ARG A 127 12.16 -3.24 -20.54
CA ARG A 127 12.81 -4.24 -21.40
C ARG A 127 13.16 -5.46 -20.58
N ILE A 128 12.77 -6.64 -21.05
CA ILE A 128 12.96 -7.92 -20.36
C ILE A 128 13.68 -8.87 -21.30
N ALA A 129 14.62 -9.64 -20.77
CA ALA A 129 15.34 -10.72 -21.42
C ALA A 129 15.20 -12.03 -20.64
N ALA A 130 15.51 -13.16 -21.28
CA ALA A 130 15.69 -14.43 -20.56
C ALA A 130 16.79 -14.29 -19.50
N GLY A 131 16.56 -14.82 -18.30
CA GLY A 131 17.42 -14.66 -17.12
C GLY A 131 17.14 -13.41 -16.28
N ASP A 132 16.24 -12.51 -16.71
CA ASP A 132 15.90 -11.34 -15.89
C ASP A 132 15.20 -11.76 -14.60
N LYS A 133 15.52 -11.08 -13.51
CA LYS A 133 14.74 -11.16 -12.27
C LYS A 133 13.66 -10.07 -12.30
N LEU A 134 12.42 -10.45 -12.02
CA LEU A 134 11.28 -9.54 -11.93
C LEU A 134 10.75 -9.49 -10.50
N LEU A 135 10.42 -8.29 -10.04
CA LEU A 135 9.69 -8.04 -8.80
C LEU A 135 8.21 -7.86 -9.14
N LEU A 136 7.38 -8.78 -8.66
CA LEU A 136 5.93 -8.71 -8.82
C LEU A 136 5.35 -7.62 -7.91
N GLN A 137 4.56 -6.70 -8.47
CA GLN A 137 4.02 -5.54 -7.74
C GLN A 137 2.52 -5.64 -7.47
N ALA A 138 1.91 -6.78 -7.80
CA ALA A 138 0.48 -6.98 -7.57
C ALA A 138 0.10 -8.44 -7.34
N ASN A 139 -0.89 -8.63 -6.46
CA ASN A 139 -1.54 -9.93 -6.30
C ASN A 139 -2.46 -10.21 -7.50
N ALA A 140 -2.37 -11.41 -8.08
CA ALA A 140 -3.26 -11.82 -9.17
C ALA A 140 -3.48 -13.34 -9.20
N ALA A 141 -4.34 -13.80 -10.12
CA ALA A 141 -4.58 -15.22 -10.41
C ALA A 141 -4.82 -16.09 -9.16
N ARG A 142 -5.77 -15.68 -8.29
CA ARG A 142 -6.08 -16.37 -7.01
C ARG A 142 -4.84 -16.54 -6.10
N LYS A 143 -3.99 -15.52 -6.02
CA LYS A 143 -2.72 -15.51 -5.26
C LYS A 143 -1.62 -16.41 -5.83
N ARG A 144 -1.72 -16.82 -7.10
CA ARG A 144 -0.60 -17.46 -7.81
C ARG A 144 0.57 -16.50 -8.06
N PHE A 145 0.28 -15.20 -8.14
CA PHE A 145 1.26 -14.12 -8.17
C PHE A 145 1.10 -13.26 -6.93
N ILE A 146 2.18 -13.06 -6.20
CA ILE A 146 2.17 -12.36 -4.91
C ILE A 146 2.94 -11.04 -5.04
N ASN A 147 2.40 -9.97 -4.48
CA ASN A 147 3.10 -8.69 -4.41
C ASN A 147 4.36 -8.81 -3.53
N GLY A 148 5.50 -8.34 -4.04
CA GLY A 148 6.82 -8.44 -3.41
C GLY A 148 7.59 -9.72 -3.78
N GLU A 149 6.99 -10.61 -4.55
CA GLU A 149 7.64 -11.85 -4.98
C GLU A 149 8.68 -11.59 -6.06
N LEU A 150 9.86 -12.22 -5.93
CA LEU A 150 10.88 -12.24 -6.96
C LEU A 150 10.74 -13.51 -7.81
N VAL A 151 10.67 -13.33 -9.13
CA VAL A 151 10.60 -14.43 -10.10
C VAL A 151 11.68 -14.27 -11.16
N GLU A 152 12.04 -15.35 -11.83
CA GLU A 152 13.08 -15.34 -12.86
C GLU A 152 12.49 -15.75 -14.22
N VAL A 153 12.84 -14.99 -15.25
CA VAL A 153 12.35 -15.19 -16.61
C VAL A 153 13.13 -16.33 -17.25
N GLN A 154 12.42 -17.37 -17.66
CA GLN A 154 12.99 -18.45 -18.46
C GLN A 154 12.98 -18.09 -19.95
N ALA A 155 11.83 -17.63 -20.46
CA ALA A 155 11.66 -17.29 -21.87
C ALA A 155 10.50 -16.32 -22.06
N ILE A 156 10.48 -15.65 -23.21
CA ILE A 156 9.42 -14.74 -23.63
C ILE A 156 8.70 -15.38 -24.83
N GLN A 157 7.38 -15.58 -24.72
CA GLN A 157 6.56 -16.25 -25.72
C GLN A 157 5.41 -15.33 -26.15
N GLY A 158 5.60 -14.62 -27.26
CA GLY A 158 4.68 -13.54 -27.63
C GLY A 158 4.61 -12.53 -26.47
N ASP A 159 3.40 -12.24 -25.98
CA ASP A 159 3.19 -11.33 -24.85
C ASP A 159 3.17 -12.01 -23.48
N SER A 160 3.42 -13.32 -23.43
CA SER A 160 3.52 -14.06 -22.16
C SER A 160 4.98 -14.22 -21.74
N VAL A 161 5.21 -14.26 -20.43
CA VAL A 161 6.55 -14.50 -19.86
C VAL A 161 6.54 -15.82 -19.12
N LEU A 162 7.34 -16.77 -19.59
CA LEU A 162 7.53 -18.07 -18.93
C LEU A 162 8.57 -17.90 -17.84
N LEU A 163 8.24 -18.35 -16.63
CA LEU A 163 9.10 -18.29 -15.45
C LEU A 163 9.82 -19.61 -15.24
N THR A 164 10.99 -19.57 -14.60
CA THR A 164 11.82 -20.77 -14.33
C THR A 164 11.13 -21.79 -13.42
N ASP A 165 10.14 -21.37 -12.64
CA ASP A 165 9.31 -22.24 -11.79
C ASP A 165 8.10 -22.85 -12.52
N GLY A 166 8.02 -22.68 -13.84
CA GLY A 166 6.94 -23.21 -14.69
C GLY A 166 5.66 -22.39 -14.69
N ARG A 167 5.59 -21.27 -13.94
CA ARG A 167 4.46 -20.33 -14.05
C ARG A 167 4.59 -19.49 -15.32
N VAL A 168 3.43 -19.03 -15.83
CA VAL A 168 3.37 -18.14 -16.99
C VAL A 168 2.69 -16.85 -16.57
N ILE A 169 3.41 -15.73 -16.66
CA ILE A 169 2.85 -14.40 -16.50
C ILE A 169 1.99 -14.11 -17.73
N PRO A 170 0.66 -13.96 -17.59
CA PRO A 170 -0.22 -13.74 -18.72
C PRO A 170 -0.11 -12.29 -19.26
N PRO A 171 -0.55 -12.02 -20.49
CA PRO A 171 -0.44 -10.69 -21.11
C PRO A 171 -1.11 -9.55 -20.33
N ASN A 172 -2.14 -9.86 -19.54
CA ASN A 172 -2.85 -8.87 -18.71
C ASN A 172 -2.20 -8.62 -17.34
N TYR A 173 -1.18 -9.40 -16.96
CA TYR A 173 -0.38 -9.12 -15.78
C TYR A 173 0.81 -8.25 -16.20
N ARG A 174 0.72 -6.95 -15.89
CA ARG A 174 1.71 -5.93 -16.25
C ARG A 174 2.13 -5.07 -15.07
N SER A 175 2.05 -5.61 -13.85
CA SER A 175 2.48 -4.91 -12.64
C SER A 175 3.70 -5.61 -12.06
N PHE A 176 4.84 -5.36 -12.69
CA PHE A 176 6.14 -5.85 -12.27
C PHE A 176 7.24 -4.87 -12.66
N ALA A 177 8.34 -4.92 -11.93
CA ALA A 177 9.56 -4.18 -12.20
C ALA A 177 10.74 -5.16 -12.29
N HIS A 178 11.94 -4.67 -12.60
CA HIS A 178 13.15 -5.46 -12.39
C HIS A 178 13.38 -5.73 -10.89
N GLY A 179 13.85 -6.94 -10.59
CA GLY A 179 14.01 -7.47 -9.23
C GLY A 179 15.46 -7.54 -8.76
N TYR A 180 16.36 -6.71 -9.29
CA TYR A 180 17.78 -6.71 -8.92
C TYR A 180 18.09 -5.91 -7.66
N ALA A 181 17.25 -4.94 -7.33
CA ALA A 181 17.42 -4.09 -6.16
C ALA A 181 16.07 -3.75 -5.54
N VAL A 182 16.09 -3.45 -4.24
CA VAL A 182 14.90 -3.12 -3.46
C VAL A 182 15.14 -1.87 -2.62
N THR A 183 14.07 -1.23 -2.17
CA THR A 183 14.17 -0.13 -1.21
C THR A 183 14.51 -0.65 0.18
N SER A 184 15.09 0.20 1.04
CA SER A 184 15.37 -0.15 2.44
C SER A 184 14.13 -0.65 3.18
N HIS A 185 12.96 -0.07 2.88
CA HIS A 185 11.70 -0.51 3.46
C HIS A 185 11.28 -1.91 2.96
N ALA A 186 11.44 -2.18 1.66
CA ALA A 186 11.14 -3.50 1.08
C ALA A 186 12.14 -4.58 1.53
N ALA A 187 13.38 -4.20 1.85
CA ALA A 187 14.40 -5.08 2.40
C ALA A 187 14.11 -5.51 3.85
N GLN A 188 13.16 -4.90 4.54
CA GLN A 188 12.88 -5.20 5.94
C GLN A 188 12.48 -6.67 6.13
N GLY A 189 13.19 -7.36 7.04
CA GLY A 189 12.97 -8.79 7.32
C GLY A 189 13.67 -9.73 6.34
N GLN A 190 14.31 -9.22 5.29
CA GLN A 190 15.15 -10.02 4.39
C GLN A 190 16.55 -10.22 4.98
N THR A 191 17.23 -11.28 4.55
CA THR A 191 18.63 -11.57 4.88
C THR A 191 19.31 -12.18 3.65
N ALA A 192 20.53 -11.75 3.36
CA ALA A 192 21.39 -12.30 2.30
C ALA A 192 22.83 -12.42 2.80
N ASP A 193 23.65 -13.23 2.14
CA ASP A 193 25.07 -13.41 2.50
C ASP A 193 25.82 -12.08 2.33
N ALA A 194 25.59 -11.40 1.22
CA ALA A 194 26.12 -10.07 0.93
C ALA A 194 25.01 -9.04 0.74
N VAL A 195 25.05 -7.93 1.49
CA VAL A 195 24.25 -6.75 1.20
C VAL A 195 25.08 -5.65 0.55
N LEU A 196 24.55 -5.07 -0.53
CA LEU A 196 25.18 -4.03 -1.33
C LEU A 196 24.28 -2.80 -1.30
N VAL A 197 24.61 -1.84 -0.44
CA VAL A 197 23.85 -0.58 -0.30
C VAL A 197 24.39 0.43 -1.30
N VAL A 198 23.54 1.02 -2.13
CA VAL A 198 23.91 2.10 -3.05
C VAL A 198 23.17 3.36 -2.64
N ALA A 199 23.92 4.36 -2.18
CA ALA A 199 23.39 5.62 -1.69
C ALA A 199 24.24 6.77 -2.25
N SER A 200 23.85 7.26 -3.43
CA SER A 200 24.46 8.43 -4.04
C SER A 200 23.93 9.74 -3.44
N SER A 201 24.64 10.83 -3.69
CA SER A 201 24.26 12.22 -3.39
C SER A 201 22.82 12.55 -3.82
N ARG A 202 22.35 11.97 -4.94
CA ARG A 202 21.00 12.17 -5.49
C ARG A 202 19.90 11.53 -4.64
N SER A 203 20.25 10.51 -3.85
CA SER A 203 19.32 9.74 -3.03
C SER A 203 19.31 10.17 -1.55
N LEU A 204 20.23 11.06 -1.15
CA LEU A 204 20.39 11.51 0.23
C LEU A 204 19.13 12.09 0.90
N PRO A 205 18.22 12.81 0.20
CA PRO A 205 16.98 13.27 0.81
C PRO A 205 16.09 12.12 1.32
N ALA A 206 16.24 10.91 0.78
CA ALA A 206 15.55 9.72 1.26
C ALA A 206 16.32 9.01 2.39
N VAL A 207 17.64 9.22 2.52
CA VAL A 207 18.49 8.55 3.52
C VAL A 207 18.32 9.18 4.91
N HIS A 208 18.14 8.32 5.89
CA HIS A 208 18.14 8.67 7.32
C HIS A 208 18.57 7.46 8.16
N GLN A 209 18.83 7.69 9.45
CA GLN A 209 19.41 6.70 10.37
C GLN A 209 18.71 5.33 10.35
N GLN A 210 17.38 5.31 10.48
CA GLN A 210 16.61 4.06 10.56
C GLN A 210 16.66 3.27 9.25
N GLN A 211 16.48 3.94 8.10
CA GLN A 211 16.57 3.29 6.79
C GLN A 211 17.96 2.75 6.51
N PHE A 212 19.00 3.53 6.85
CA PHE A 212 20.37 3.09 6.68
C PHE A 212 20.68 1.88 7.55
N TYR A 213 20.28 1.90 8.82
CA TYR A 213 20.39 0.77 9.74
C TYR A 213 19.70 -0.48 9.19
N VAL A 214 18.45 -0.35 8.74
CA VAL A 214 17.72 -1.46 8.11
C VAL A 214 18.48 -2.00 6.92
N SER A 215 19.06 -1.14 6.07
CA SER A 215 19.78 -1.57 4.86
C SER A 215 21.04 -2.37 5.19
N ILE A 216 21.89 -1.84 6.07
CA ILE A 216 23.19 -2.47 6.38
C ILE A 216 23.04 -3.74 7.21
N SER A 217 21.94 -3.88 7.97
CA SER A 217 21.70 -5.03 8.86
C SER A 217 21.17 -6.27 8.13
N ARG A 218 21.09 -6.28 6.79
CA ARG A 218 20.58 -7.42 6.00
C ARG A 218 21.65 -8.38 5.53
N GLY A 219 22.92 -7.99 5.62
CA GLY A 219 24.05 -8.85 5.29
C GLY A 219 24.36 -9.80 6.45
N ARG A 220 24.46 -11.09 6.16
CA ARG A 220 24.92 -12.12 7.11
C ARG A 220 26.43 -12.11 7.24
N ASP A 221 27.13 -12.12 6.12
CA ASP A 221 28.59 -12.27 6.07
C ASP A 221 29.28 -10.96 5.66
N ARG A 222 28.61 -10.17 4.81
CA ARG A 222 29.21 -8.97 4.22
C ARG A 222 28.21 -7.85 4.03
N CYS A 223 28.66 -6.62 4.30
CA CYS A 223 27.98 -5.39 3.94
C CYS A 223 28.95 -4.47 3.18
N GLN A 224 28.52 -3.94 2.04
CA GLN A 224 29.26 -2.91 1.31
C GLN A 224 28.35 -1.73 1.00
N VAL A 225 28.84 -0.53 1.25
CA VAL A 225 28.15 0.72 0.94
C VAL A 225 28.88 1.42 -0.20
N PHE A 226 28.14 1.77 -1.25
CA PHE A 226 28.63 2.53 -2.39
C PHE A 226 28.01 3.93 -2.33
N THR A 227 28.86 4.94 -2.32
CA THR A 227 28.48 6.35 -2.32
C THR A 227 29.51 7.14 -3.10
N ASP A 228 29.08 8.25 -3.69
CA ASP A 228 29.91 9.25 -4.36
C ASP A 228 30.42 10.33 -3.39
N ASP A 229 29.79 10.47 -2.21
CA ASP A 229 30.20 11.41 -1.16
C ASP A 229 29.99 10.82 0.24
N VAL A 230 31.09 10.35 0.85
CA VAL A 230 31.10 9.72 2.17
C VAL A 230 30.69 10.71 3.27
N GLU A 231 31.10 11.98 3.16
CA GLU A 231 30.85 12.97 4.20
C GLU A 231 29.38 13.38 4.22
N GLN A 232 28.78 13.63 3.05
CA GLN A 232 27.36 13.90 2.95
C GLN A 232 26.53 12.70 3.39
N LEU A 233 26.87 11.48 2.96
CA LEU A 233 26.17 10.29 3.43
C LEU A 233 26.23 10.15 4.94
N ARG A 234 27.41 10.33 5.54
CA ARG A 234 27.61 10.28 7.00
C ARG A 234 26.70 11.28 7.70
N SER A 235 26.64 12.52 7.22
CA SER A 235 25.77 13.54 7.81
C SER A 235 24.30 13.11 7.80
N HIS A 236 23.78 12.58 6.69
CA HIS A 236 22.38 12.16 6.57
C HIS A 236 22.04 10.93 7.43
N VAL A 237 22.95 9.96 7.52
CA VAL A 237 22.75 8.75 8.33
C VAL A 237 22.71 9.05 9.83
N THR A 238 23.33 10.15 10.29
CA THR A 238 23.21 10.56 11.70
C THR A 238 21.89 11.24 12.05
N HIS A 239 21.10 11.67 11.06
CA HIS A 239 19.81 12.30 11.30
C HIS A 239 18.69 11.24 11.45
N SER A 240 17.94 11.35 12.54
CA SER A 240 16.78 10.50 12.81
C SER A 240 15.53 11.10 12.16
N SER A 241 14.81 10.30 11.38
CA SER A 241 13.51 10.68 10.83
C SER A 241 12.35 10.19 11.73
N ARG A 242 12.60 10.03 13.03
CA ARG A 242 11.60 9.50 13.97
C ARG A 242 10.34 10.37 13.92
N ARG A 243 9.24 9.77 13.47
CA ARG A 243 7.92 10.40 13.52
C ARG A 243 7.39 10.26 14.95
N LEU A 244 7.16 11.40 15.60
CA LEU A 244 6.51 11.43 16.90
C LEU A 244 5.03 11.04 16.74
N ALA A 245 4.52 10.27 17.68
CA ALA A 245 3.08 10.01 17.76
C ALA A 245 2.33 11.31 18.01
N ALA A 246 1.07 11.42 17.56
CA ALA A 246 0.27 12.64 17.75
C ALA A 246 0.18 13.08 19.21
N VAL A 247 0.18 12.11 20.15
CA VAL A 247 0.26 12.40 21.58
C VAL A 247 1.60 13.01 21.96
N GLU A 248 2.73 12.46 21.50
CA GLU A 248 4.09 12.95 21.80
C GLU A 248 4.35 14.37 21.26
N VAL A 249 3.65 14.79 20.21
CA VAL A 249 3.73 16.16 19.66
C VAL A 249 3.08 17.19 20.61
N VAL A 250 2.10 16.77 21.42
CA VAL A 250 1.45 17.67 22.38
C VAL A 250 2.35 17.80 23.63
N PRO A 251 2.74 19.02 24.03
CA PRO A 251 3.55 19.23 25.24
C PRO A 251 2.90 18.57 26.47
N ARG A 252 3.69 17.87 27.30
CA ARG A 252 3.20 17.12 28.48
C ARG A 252 2.25 17.91 29.39
N VAL A 253 2.49 19.22 29.55
CA VAL A 253 1.64 20.14 30.33
C VAL A 253 0.22 20.27 29.76
N ARG A 254 0.06 20.17 28.43
CA ARG A 254 -1.26 20.18 27.76
C ARG A 254 -1.92 18.80 27.74
N GLN A 255 -1.14 17.71 27.73
CA GLN A 255 -1.68 16.35 27.77
C GLN A 255 -2.44 16.07 29.08
N GLN A 256 -1.90 16.48 30.23
CA GLN A 256 -2.54 16.27 31.53
C GLN A 256 -3.89 17.01 31.62
N LYS A 257 -3.92 18.29 31.20
CA LYS A 257 -5.16 19.09 31.11
C LYS A 257 -6.14 18.60 30.06
N PHE A 258 -5.67 17.90 29.02
CA PHE A 258 -6.54 17.29 28.00
C PHE A 258 -7.19 16.02 28.56
N MET A 259 -6.40 15.13 29.17
CA MET A 259 -6.90 13.91 29.82
C MET A 259 -7.87 14.23 30.96
N GLU A 260 -7.58 15.24 31.79
CA GLU A 260 -8.52 15.74 32.80
C GLU A 260 -9.83 16.22 32.17
N ARG A 261 -9.77 16.97 31.05
CA ARG A 261 -10.98 17.43 30.35
C ARG A 261 -11.78 16.28 29.73
N VAL A 262 -11.12 15.27 29.18
CA VAL A 262 -11.76 14.06 28.64
C VAL A 262 -12.44 13.28 29.77
N LEU A 263 -11.75 13.08 30.90
CA LEU A 263 -12.30 12.41 32.09
C LEU A 263 -13.47 13.19 32.71
N GLN A 264 -13.38 14.51 32.78
CA GLN A 264 -14.47 15.37 33.25
C GLN A 264 -15.69 15.34 32.31
N ARG A 265 -15.47 15.22 30.99
CA ARG A 265 -16.56 15.03 30.02
C ARG A 265 -17.20 13.64 30.18
N GLY A 266 -16.40 12.59 30.35
CA GLY A 266 -16.88 11.23 30.64
C GLY A 266 -17.70 11.18 31.93
N HIS A 267 -17.23 11.81 33.01
CA HIS A 267 -17.96 11.93 34.28
C HIS A 267 -19.28 12.69 34.13
N ARG A 268 -19.31 13.80 33.40
CA ARG A 268 -20.55 14.53 33.11
C ARG A 268 -21.53 13.69 32.30
N PHE A 269 -21.03 12.98 31.28
CA PHE A 269 -21.86 12.06 30.51
C PHE A 269 -22.45 10.95 31.37
N LEU A 270 -21.64 10.28 32.21
CA LEU A 270 -22.10 9.25 33.14
C LEU A 270 -23.12 9.81 34.16
N LYS A 271 -22.92 11.03 34.66
CA LYS A 271 -23.85 11.69 35.58
C LYS A 271 -25.20 11.93 34.92
N HIS A 272 -25.22 12.48 33.71
CA HIS A 272 -26.44 12.68 32.95
C HIS A 272 -27.11 11.36 32.55
N PHE A 273 -26.32 10.34 32.22
CA PHE A 273 -26.83 8.99 31.94
C PHE A 273 -27.48 8.36 33.18
N ARG A 274 -26.84 8.44 34.35
CA ARG A 274 -27.40 7.95 35.63
C ARG A 274 -28.67 8.71 35.99
N GLN A 275 -28.72 10.03 35.83
CA GLN A 275 -29.91 10.85 36.07
C GLN A 275 -31.09 10.46 35.15
N ARG A 276 -30.82 10.18 33.87
CA ARG A 276 -31.84 9.68 32.94
C ARG A 276 -32.36 8.28 33.32
N ILE A 277 -31.49 7.41 33.84
CA ILE A 277 -31.90 6.08 34.35
C ILE A 277 -32.68 6.18 35.67
N THR A 278 -32.37 7.15 36.54
CA THR A 278 -33.13 7.34 37.79
C THR A 278 -34.51 7.94 37.54
N GLN A 279 -34.65 8.87 36.57
CA GLN A 279 -35.94 9.41 36.15
C GLN A 279 -36.85 8.36 35.48
N SER A 280 -36.28 7.39 34.75
CA SER A 280 -37.07 6.28 34.19
C SER A 280 -37.48 5.25 35.26
N HIS A 281 -36.76 5.15 36.38
CA HIS A 281 -37.17 4.35 37.53
C HIS A 281 -38.25 5.02 38.41
N SER A 282 -38.28 6.36 38.53
CA SER A 282 -39.35 7.07 39.25
C SER A 282 -40.69 7.04 38.50
N LEU A 283 -40.67 7.03 37.16
CA LEU A 283 -41.88 6.83 36.34
C LEU A 283 -42.47 5.41 36.47
N ARG A 284 -41.64 4.38 36.73
CA ARG A 284 -42.13 3.02 36.98
C ARG A 284 -42.71 2.81 38.40
N LYS A 285 -42.32 3.61 39.39
CA LYS A 285 -42.95 3.56 40.74
C LYS A 285 -44.32 4.25 40.77
N GLY A 286 -44.54 5.32 39.98
CA GLY A 286 -45.85 5.97 39.86
C GLY A 286 -46.93 5.11 39.20
N ILE A 287 -46.55 4.22 38.28
CA ILE A 287 -47.50 3.34 37.56
C ILE A 287 -47.96 2.15 38.43
N LYS A 288 -47.19 1.75 39.46
CA LYS A 288 -47.60 0.69 40.40
C LYS A 288 -48.60 1.14 41.47
N GLN A 289 -48.77 2.45 41.68
CA GLN A 289 -49.71 2.98 42.68
C GLN A 289 -51.12 3.29 42.12
N ILE A 290 -51.33 3.11 40.80
CA ILE A 290 -52.61 3.37 40.12
C ILE A 290 -53.35 2.05 39.79
N ARG A 291 -52.86 0.89 40.24
CA ARG A 291 -53.52 -0.41 40.08
C ARG A 291 -53.69 -1.12 41.41
N GLU A 292 -54.46 -0.51 42.32
CA GLU A 292 -55.04 -1.22 43.47
C GLU A 292 -56.28 -0.45 43.96
N THR A 293 -57.27 -0.33 43.08
CA THR A 293 -58.66 -0.10 43.48
C THR A 293 -59.46 -1.27 42.94
N SER A 294 -59.79 -2.19 43.85
CA SER A 294 -60.63 -3.35 43.64
C SER A 294 -61.94 -2.97 42.94
N TYR A 295 -62.23 -3.63 41.82
CA TYR A 295 -63.60 -3.71 41.30
C TYR A 295 -64.23 -4.98 41.87
N GLU A 296 -64.98 -4.83 42.95
CA GLU A 296 -65.95 -5.82 43.39
C GLU A 296 -67.07 -5.95 42.35
N HIS A 297 -67.30 -7.17 41.91
CA HIS A 297 -68.47 -7.55 41.13
C HIS A 297 -69.71 -7.50 42.05
N GLN A 298 -70.60 -6.52 41.88
CA GLN A 298 -71.98 -6.62 42.36
C GLN A 298 -72.99 -6.39 41.23
N ARG A 299 -73.88 -7.37 41.11
CA ARG A 299 -74.93 -7.52 40.11
C ARG A 299 -75.96 -6.39 40.23
N GLN A 300 -76.37 -5.80 39.10
CA GLN A 300 -77.53 -4.91 39.06
C GLN A 300 -78.84 -5.72 39.16
N PRO A 301 -79.81 -5.34 40.01
CA PRO A 301 -81.18 -5.80 39.91
C PRO A 301 -81.99 -4.92 38.94
N ARG A 302 -82.90 -5.55 38.21
CA ARG A 302 -83.83 -4.92 37.26
C ARG A 302 -84.85 -4.02 37.98
N ARG A 303 -85.28 -2.96 37.28
CA ARG A 303 -86.32 -2.00 37.66
C ARG A 303 -87.68 -2.66 37.95
N SER A 304 -88.39 -1.98 38.85
CA SER A 304 -89.74 -2.17 39.40
C SER A 304 -90.88 -2.30 38.39
N ILE A 305 -91.93 -3.04 38.79
CA ILE A 305 -93.33 -2.78 38.41
C ILE A 305 -94.17 -2.78 39.72
N ARG A 306 -94.92 -1.70 39.94
CA ARG A 306 -95.88 -1.39 41.03
C ARG A 306 -97.23 -2.10 40.81
N PRO A 307 -98.25 -2.02 41.70
CA PRO A 307 -98.37 -1.30 42.99
C PRO A 307 -98.41 -2.18 44.24
#